data_AF-A0AAV5J6I0-F1
#
_entry.id   AF-A0AAV5J6I0-F1
#
_cell.length_a   1.000
_cell.length_b   1.000
_cell.length_c   1.000
_cell.angle_alpha   90.00
_cell.angle_beta   90.00
_cell.angle_gamma   90.00
#
_symmetry.space_group_name_H-M   'P 1'
#
loop_
_entity.id
_entity.type
_entity.pdbx_description
1 polymer ?
#
loop_
_entity_poly.entity_id
_entity_poly.type
_entity_poly.pdbx_seq_one_letter_code
_entity_poly.pdbx_strand_id
1 'polypeptide(L)'
;MEEPNRSSTFASSSSHSVNREDSGAAASSSISYSEVREEVEDRYHQPYHNPDLEHHHNGVTYRGNFFSFDDAQELISDDTWSCIIVVLTFWFFVSMTLILGVYGSSNIVLGPNCSLLIQPNSIFVQSITVEQLVDTANGIEFYGFYNTPPLNVETNWSEAYVATVGVDSHKEWIHYLNKGSQVNISYTVNSGASVFLIIAQGNEGLAQWLQNPTYPNTTLSWNVVHGSGVIQQDIYKSSSYYIALGNLNSEDVEVELNVRVRAWKYNTTEAYYKCTFTQGQCSLSVLFPKENSVVLTSSGPNWVSLLFSFDG
;
A
#
# COMPACT_ATOMS: atom_id res chain seq x y z
N MET A 1 -5.28 73.90 -36.98
CA MET A 1 -5.61 72.53 -36.57
C MET A 1 -4.44 71.64 -36.97
N GLU A 2 -3.24 71.83 -36.43
CA GLU A 2 -2.80 71.89 -35.01
C GLU A 2 -2.58 70.49 -34.39
N GLU A 3 -1.32 70.05 -34.53
CA GLU A 3 -0.52 69.46 -33.46
C GLU A 3 -0.41 70.41 -32.22
N PRO A 4 0.11 70.04 -31.01
CA PRO A 4 1.29 69.18 -30.87
C PRO A 4 1.43 68.22 -29.65
N ASN A 5 2.43 67.33 -29.79
CA ASN A 5 3.37 66.76 -28.81
C ASN A 5 3.22 66.94 -27.27
N ARG A 6 3.53 65.83 -26.56
CA ARG A 6 4.59 65.66 -25.51
C ARG A 6 4.71 64.15 -25.20
N SER A 7 5.85 63.44 -25.19
CA SER A 7 7.20 63.67 -24.62
C SER A 7 7.19 63.70 -23.07
N SER A 8 8.12 63.10 -22.30
CA SER A 8 9.40 62.42 -22.65
C SER A 8 9.99 61.67 -21.43
N THR A 9 10.80 60.63 -21.69
CA THR A 9 12.09 60.21 -21.04
C THR A 9 12.34 60.59 -19.55
N PHE A 10 12.76 59.69 -18.64
CA PHE A 10 14.12 59.09 -18.59
C PHE A 10 14.25 57.87 -17.64
N ALA A 11 15.40 57.18 -17.74
CA ALA A 11 15.83 56.09 -16.85
C ALA A 11 17.07 56.47 -16.01
N SER A 12 17.25 55.81 -14.85
CA SER A 12 18.49 55.64 -14.03
C SER A 12 18.07 55.11 -12.64
N SER A 13 18.81 54.35 -11.83
CA SER A 13 19.86 53.32 -11.97
C SER A 13 20.50 53.13 -10.58
N SER A 14 20.80 51.87 -10.20
CA SER A 14 21.90 51.44 -9.30
C SER A 14 21.99 51.85 -7.80
N SER A 15 21.91 50.81 -6.95
CA SER A 15 22.86 50.40 -5.88
C SER A 15 23.14 51.22 -4.60
N HIS A 16 23.10 50.54 -3.44
CA HIS A 16 24.18 50.32 -2.43
C HIS A 16 23.59 49.45 -1.26
N SER A 17 24.15 48.31 -0.79
CA SER A 17 25.41 47.98 -0.06
C SER A 17 25.34 48.22 1.48
N VAL A 18 26.00 47.51 2.42
CA VAL A 18 27.11 46.52 2.35
C VAL A 18 27.35 45.76 3.70
N ASN A 19 27.95 44.55 3.68
CA ASN A 19 28.71 43.75 4.71
C ASN A 19 28.12 43.51 6.14
N ARG A 20 28.36 42.37 6.84
CA ARG A 20 29.64 41.69 7.23
C ARG A 20 29.46 40.16 7.46
N GLU A 21 30.44 39.27 7.19
CA GLU A 21 31.68 38.89 7.94
C GLU A 21 31.39 38.30 9.35
N ASP A 22 31.92 37.15 9.83
CA ASP A 22 32.97 36.21 9.34
C ASP A 22 32.89 34.81 10.05
N SER A 23 33.64 33.80 9.54
CA SER A 23 34.05 32.52 10.20
C SER A 23 32.98 31.46 10.54
N GLY A 24 33.26 30.14 10.57
CA GLY A 24 34.48 29.41 10.16
C GLY A 24 34.48 27.92 10.57
N ALA A 25 35.39 27.13 9.99
CA ALA A 25 35.73 25.72 10.29
C ALA A 25 34.69 24.60 10.00
N ALA A 26 35.20 23.37 9.87
CA ALA A 26 34.43 22.14 9.65
C ALA A 26 35.01 20.99 10.51
N ALA A 27 34.16 20.07 10.97
CA ALA A 27 34.56 18.75 11.48
C ALA A 27 33.36 17.80 11.56
N SER A 28 33.64 16.49 11.49
CA SER A 28 32.66 15.42 11.76
C SER A 28 32.41 15.25 13.26
N SER A 29 31.22 14.76 13.64
CA SER A 29 30.91 14.35 15.02
C SER A 29 30.46 12.89 15.09
N SER A 30 31.31 12.01 15.60
CA SER A 30 30.98 10.63 15.96
C SER A 30 30.32 10.56 17.35
N ILE A 31 29.59 9.48 17.60
CA ILE A 31 28.96 9.20 18.91
C ILE A 31 30.03 8.96 19.98
N SER A 32 29.82 9.48 21.19
CA SER A 32 30.42 8.97 22.43
C SER A 32 29.40 9.03 23.55
N TYR A 33 29.45 8.06 24.46
CA TYR A 33 28.65 8.03 25.69
C TYR A 33 29.32 8.85 26.81
N SER A 34 28.59 9.08 27.90
CA SER A 34 29.14 9.58 29.17
C SER A 34 28.42 8.92 30.35
N GLU A 35 29.17 8.63 31.41
CA GLU A 35 28.81 7.75 32.53
C GLU A 35 28.49 8.54 33.81
N VAL A 36 27.52 8.09 34.62
CA VAL A 36 27.23 8.62 35.98
C VAL A 36 26.85 7.44 36.89
N ARG A 37 27.20 7.50 38.18
CA ARG A 37 27.43 6.32 39.05
C ARG A 37 26.85 6.46 40.49
N GLU A 38 26.31 5.33 40.99
CA GLU A 38 26.04 4.85 42.39
C GLU A 38 25.76 5.79 43.59
N GLU A 39 24.71 5.43 44.37
CA GLU A 39 24.64 5.17 45.85
C GLU A 39 23.23 4.52 46.11
N VAL A 40 22.92 3.46 46.89
CA VAL A 40 23.32 2.88 48.22
C VAL A 40 22.64 3.62 49.41
N GLU A 41 22.09 3.03 50.49
CA GLU A 41 21.91 1.63 51.01
C GLU A 41 20.41 1.16 50.85
N ASP A 42 19.63 0.37 51.65
CA ASP A 42 19.75 -0.31 52.96
C ASP A 42 18.83 -1.59 53.11
N ARG A 43 18.97 -2.27 54.26
CA ARG A 43 18.25 -3.37 54.99
C ARG A 43 16.70 -3.46 54.91
N TYR A 44 16.03 -4.60 55.23
CA TYR A 44 16.20 -5.48 56.42
C TYR A 44 15.81 -6.99 56.28
N HIS A 45 16.52 -7.80 57.09
CA HIS A 45 16.15 -9.08 57.77
C HIS A 45 15.88 -10.43 57.03
N GLN A 46 16.87 -11.31 57.18
CA GLN A 46 16.83 -12.80 57.32
C GLN A 46 16.07 -13.25 58.62
N PRO A 47 15.78 -14.55 58.94
CA PRO A 47 16.78 -15.67 58.98
C PRO A 47 16.32 -17.16 58.82
N TYR A 48 17.32 -18.07 58.86
CA TYR A 48 17.29 -19.56 59.01
C TYR A 48 16.77 -20.41 57.81
N HIS A 49 17.24 -21.64 57.56
CA HIS A 49 18.11 -22.55 58.35
C HIS A 49 19.14 -23.30 57.45
N ASN A 50 20.30 -23.67 58.01
CA ASN A 50 21.34 -24.56 57.44
C ASN A 50 21.23 -25.95 58.17
N PRO A 51 22.02 -27.05 57.95
CA PRO A 51 23.44 -27.05 57.54
C PRO A 51 23.96 -28.24 56.68
N ASP A 52 25.29 -28.21 56.44
CA ASP A 52 26.21 -29.35 56.21
C ASP A 52 26.12 -30.19 54.90
N LEU A 53 27.21 -30.74 54.33
CA LEU A 53 28.64 -30.66 54.73
C LEU A 53 29.60 -30.55 53.52
N GLU A 54 30.36 -29.46 53.53
CA GLU A 54 31.79 -29.33 53.19
C GLU A 54 32.60 -30.62 52.88
N HIS A 55 33.34 -30.63 51.76
CA HIS A 55 34.81 -30.81 51.75
C HIS A 55 35.45 -30.64 50.36
N HIS A 56 36.72 -30.25 50.33
CA HIS A 56 37.51 -30.03 49.11
C HIS A 56 38.88 -30.74 49.21
N HIS A 57 39.52 -30.93 48.05
CA HIS A 57 40.95 -31.26 47.85
C HIS A 57 41.49 -32.71 48.05
N ASN A 58 42.11 -33.16 46.95
CA ASN A 58 43.45 -33.78 46.84
C ASN A 58 43.70 -35.23 47.30
N GLY A 59 43.80 -36.12 46.31
CA GLY A 59 45.05 -36.87 46.10
C GLY A 59 44.95 -38.40 46.01
N VAL A 60 45.24 -38.95 44.82
CA VAL A 60 46.32 -39.93 44.52
C VAL A 60 46.16 -40.45 43.09
N THR A 61 47.29 -40.64 42.40
CA THR A 61 47.35 -41.17 41.02
C THR A 61 47.07 -42.66 40.94
N TYR A 62 46.32 -43.09 39.92
CA TYR A 62 46.64 -44.33 39.18
C TYR A 62 46.51 -44.12 37.67
N ARG A 63 47.29 -44.89 36.91
CA ARG A 63 47.58 -44.68 35.49
C ARG A 63 46.81 -45.69 34.63
N GLY A 64 45.99 -45.23 33.69
CA GLY A 64 45.28 -46.08 32.74
C GLY A 64 44.97 -45.35 31.43
N ASN A 65 45.69 -45.67 30.36
CA ASN A 65 45.40 -45.19 29.01
C ASN A 65 44.25 -46.00 28.41
N PHE A 66 43.08 -45.39 28.21
CA PHE A 66 42.10 -45.86 27.22
C PHE A 66 41.60 -44.67 26.38
N PHE A 67 41.74 -44.86 25.07
CA PHE A 67 41.33 -44.08 23.90
C PHE A 67 40.47 -42.80 24.08
N SER A 68 41.02 -41.68 23.61
CA SER A 68 40.26 -40.49 23.23
C SER A 68 39.50 -40.75 21.92
N PHE A 69 38.19 -41.01 22.00
CA PHE A 69 37.24 -40.98 20.88
C PHE A 69 35.80 -40.87 21.43
N ASP A 70 35.38 -39.67 21.83
CA ASP A 70 33.96 -39.37 22.12
C ASP A 70 33.63 -37.89 21.85
N ASP A 71 34.42 -36.94 22.38
CA ASP A 71 34.20 -35.48 22.25
C ASP A 71 34.06 -34.97 20.79
N ALA A 72 34.64 -35.69 19.82
CA ALA A 72 34.52 -35.36 18.39
C ALA A 72 33.19 -35.79 17.77
N GLN A 73 32.43 -36.67 18.43
CA GLN A 73 31.21 -37.28 17.89
C GLN A 73 29.95 -36.49 18.27
N GLU A 74 29.87 -35.94 19.49
CA GLU A 74 28.77 -35.01 19.85
C GLU A 74 28.82 -33.74 18.98
N LEU A 75 29.99 -33.13 18.83
CA LEU A 75 30.14 -31.83 18.16
C LEU A 75 29.86 -31.90 16.65
N ILE A 76 30.21 -33.02 15.99
CA ILE A 76 29.84 -33.28 14.58
C ILE A 76 28.37 -33.70 14.45
N SER A 77 27.82 -34.39 15.46
CA SER A 77 26.41 -34.79 15.48
C SER A 77 25.49 -33.56 15.57
N ASP A 78 25.76 -32.62 16.48
CA ASP A 78 24.87 -31.47 16.72
C ASP A 78 24.76 -30.56 15.48
N ASP A 79 25.88 -30.22 14.83
CA ASP A 79 25.88 -29.50 13.54
C ASP A 79 25.09 -30.25 12.45
N THR A 80 25.21 -31.59 12.40
CA THR A 80 24.50 -32.41 11.40
C THR A 80 23.00 -32.47 11.67
N TRP A 81 22.58 -32.67 12.93
CA TRP A 81 21.18 -32.66 13.32
C TRP A 81 20.55 -31.26 13.19
N SER A 82 21.27 -30.21 13.57
CA SER A 82 20.90 -28.81 13.36
C SER A 82 20.68 -28.52 11.87
N CYS A 83 21.61 -28.93 11.00
CA CYS A 83 21.46 -28.81 9.54
C CYS A 83 20.22 -29.57 9.02
N ILE A 84 19.99 -30.80 9.47
CA ILE A 84 18.80 -31.60 9.11
C ILE A 84 17.51 -30.91 9.60
N ILE A 85 17.49 -30.35 10.81
CA ILE A 85 16.33 -29.62 11.36
C ILE A 85 16.06 -28.34 10.57
N VAL A 86 17.10 -27.58 10.19
CA VAL A 86 16.97 -26.39 9.33
C VAL A 86 16.44 -26.75 7.94
N VAL A 87 16.95 -27.83 7.32
CA VAL A 87 16.48 -28.29 6.01
C VAL A 87 15.03 -28.80 6.09
N LEU A 88 14.67 -29.59 7.11
CA LEU A 88 13.32 -30.12 7.29
C LEU A 88 12.31 -29.01 7.63
N THR A 89 12.67 -28.03 8.48
CA THR A 89 11.80 -26.89 8.77
C THR A 89 11.63 -25.99 7.56
N PHE A 90 12.70 -25.66 6.82
CA PHE A 90 12.59 -24.92 5.57
C PHE A 90 11.73 -25.66 4.53
N TRP A 91 11.94 -26.97 4.35
CA TRP A 91 11.13 -27.79 3.45
C TRP A 91 9.65 -27.85 3.88
N PHE A 92 9.39 -27.92 5.19
CA PHE A 92 8.04 -27.86 5.75
C PHE A 92 7.39 -26.49 5.54
N PHE A 93 8.11 -25.38 5.73
CA PHE A 93 7.60 -24.03 5.47
C PHE A 93 7.32 -23.80 3.98
N VAL A 94 8.20 -24.25 3.09
CA VAL A 94 7.96 -24.23 1.64
C VAL A 94 6.75 -25.09 1.29
N SER A 95 6.67 -26.33 1.80
CA SER A 95 5.54 -27.23 1.58
C SER A 95 4.22 -26.64 2.10
N MET A 96 4.21 -26.00 3.27
CA MET A 96 3.03 -25.32 3.81
C MET A 96 2.63 -24.10 2.98
N THR A 97 3.59 -23.32 2.50
CA THR A 97 3.30 -22.17 1.61
C THR A 97 2.76 -22.61 0.25
N LEU A 98 3.18 -23.79 -0.23
CA LEU A 98 2.63 -24.41 -1.44
C LEU A 98 1.23 -25.03 -1.22
N ILE A 99 1.02 -25.73 -0.10
CA ILE A 99 -0.24 -26.45 0.21
C ILE A 99 -1.36 -25.49 0.66
N LEU A 100 -1.03 -24.44 1.42
CA LEU A 100 -1.97 -23.39 1.81
C LEU A 100 -2.20 -22.38 0.66
N GLY A 101 -1.36 -22.42 -0.37
CA GLY A 101 -1.41 -21.57 -1.54
C GLY A 101 -0.85 -20.16 -1.31
N VAL A 102 -0.24 -19.61 -2.36
CA VAL A 102 -0.02 -18.15 -2.48
C VAL A 102 -1.31 -17.43 -2.90
N TYR A 103 -2.27 -18.18 -3.44
CA TYR A 103 -3.55 -17.69 -3.93
C TYR A 103 -4.69 -18.29 -3.11
N GLY A 104 -5.33 -17.46 -2.27
CA GLY A 104 -6.62 -17.75 -1.67
C GLY A 104 -7.77 -17.07 -2.42
N SER A 105 -9.01 -17.34 -2.04
CA SER A 105 -10.15 -16.59 -2.56
C SER A 105 -10.24 -15.17 -1.96
N SER A 106 -10.78 -14.23 -2.74
CA SER A 106 -10.80 -12.80 -2.38
C SER A 106 -12.05 -12.10 -2.92
N ASN A 107 -12.62 -11.19 -2.14
CA ASN A 107 -13.76 -10.38 -2.55
C ASN A 107 -13.27 -9.10 -3.23
N ILE A 108 -13.47 -9.00 -4.54
CA ILE A 108 -13.11 -7.84 -5.36
C ILE A 108 -14.36 -7.00 -5.62
N VAL A 109 -14.33 -5.72 -5.27
CA VAL A 109 -15.37 -4.76 -5.64
C VAL A 109 -14.95 -4.05 -6.93
N LEU A 110 -15.73 -4.22 -8.00
CA LEU A 110 -15.59 -3.44 -9.22
C LEU A 110 -16.48 -2.19 -9.16
N GLY A 111 -15.85 -1.02 -9.30
CA GLY A 111 -16.55 0.24 -9.59
C GLY A 111 -16.99 0.37 -11.06
N PRO A 112 -17.70 1.45 -11.40
CA PRO A 112 -18.18 1.69 -12.77
C PRO A 112 -17.05 1.88 -13.78
N ASN A 113 -17.30 1.50 -15.04
CA ASN A 113 -16.39 1.64 -16.18
C ASN A 113 -14.98 1.01 -16.03
N CYS A 114 -14.76 0.15 -15.04
CA CYS A 114 -13.48 -0.45 -14.69
C CYS A 114 -12.91 -1.37 -15.79
N SER A 115 -11.59 -1.57 -15.75
CA SER A 115 -10.88 -2.64 -16.44
C SER A 115 -9.70 -3.10 -15.58
N LEU A 116 -9.81 -4.28 -14.97
CA LEU A 116 -8.82 -4.84 -14.05
C LEU A 116 -8.11 -6.02 -14.74
N LEU A 117 -6.79 -5.91 -14.87
CA LEU A 117 -5.91 -6.99 -15.34
C LEU A 117 -5.48 -7.87 -14.16
N ILE A 118 -5.54 -9.18 -14.36
CA ILE A 118 -5.08 -10.22 -13.42
C ILE A 118 -4.15 -11.17 -14.19
N GLN A 119 -2.94 -11.37 -13.67
CA GLN A 119 -1.95 -12.30 -14.23
C GLN A 119 -1.69 -13.42 -13.19
N PRO A 120 -2.35 -14.60 -13.28
CA PRO A 120 -2.04 -15.73 -12.41
C PRO A 120 -0.63 -16.28 -12.71
N ASN A 121 0.04 -16.81 -11.69
CA ASN A 121 1.23 -17.63 -11.89
C ASN A 121 0.80 -19.06 -12.27
N SER A 122 1.01 -19.45 -13.53
CA SER A 122 0.63 -20.77 -14.06
C SER A 122 1.35 -21.96 -13.41
N ILE A 123 2.32 -21.73 -12.52
CA ILE A 123 2.96 -22.79 -11.71
C ILE A 123 2.06 -23.21 -10.53
N PHE A 124 1.20 -22.31 -10.04
CA PHE A 124 0.41 -22.49 -8.81
C PHE A 124 -1.10 -22.29 -9.01
N VAL A 125 -1.55 -22.08 -10.26
CA VAL A 125 -2.95 -21.85 -10.62
C VAL A 125 -3.27 -22.69 -11.86
N GLN A 126 -4.20 -23.63 -11.72
CA GLN A 126 -4.79 -24.43 -12.79
C GLN A 126 -6.09 -23.80 -13.33
N SER A 127 -6.87 -23.11 -12.51
CA SER A 127 -8.02 -22.31 -12.96
C SER A 127 -8.24 -21.03 -12.15
N ILE A 128 -8.88 -20.05 -12.79
CA ILE A 128 -9.50 -18.90 -12.13
C ILE A 128 -11.01 -19.10 -12.22
N THR A 129 -11.68 -19.06 -11.09
CA THR A 129 -13.14 -19.08 -11.00
C THR A 129 -13.62 -17.78 -10.38
N VAL A 130 -14.69 -17.19 -10.92
CA VAL A 130 -15.24 -15.91 -10.50
C VAL A 130 -16.74 -16.04 -10.34
N GLU A 131 -17.24 -15.64 -9.17
CA GLU A 131 -18.66 -15.73 -8.81
C GLU A 131 -19.20 -14.33 -8.52
N GLN A 132 -20.39 -14.02 -9.01
CA GLN A 132 -21.08 -12.76 -8.79
C GLN A 132 -21.96 -12.87 -7.53
N LEU A 133 -21.65 -12.08 -6.50
CA LEU A 133 -22.30 -12.22 -5.18
C LEU A 133 -23.70 -11.58 -5.10
N VAL A 134 -24.15 -10.87 -6.14
CA VAL A 134 -25.46 -10.21 -6.20
C VAL A 134 -25.99 -10.22 -7.64
N ASP A 135 -27.16 -10.80 -7.88
CA ASP A 135 -27.73 -11.06 -9.23
C ASP A 135 -28.07 -9.84 -10.11
N THR A 136 -27.89 -8.61 -9.62
CA THR A 136 -28.32 -7.37 -10.31
C THR A 136 -27.27 -6.72 -11.21
N ALA A 137 -26.06 -7.28 -11.29
CA ALA A 137 -24.89 -6.68 -11.95
C ALA A 137 -24.81 -6.91 -13.47
N ASN A 138 -25.75 -6.33 -14.21
CA ASN A 138 -25.66 -6.27 -15.68
C ASN A 138 -24.42 -5.46 -16.13
N GLY A 139 -23.69 -5.99 -17.12
CA GLY A 139 -22.58 -5.27 -17.77
C GLY A 139 -21.19 -5.55 -17.19
N ILE A 140 -20.98 -6.65 -16.46
CA ILE A 140 -19.65 -7.22 -16.22
C ILE A 140 -19.33 -8.24 -17.30
N GLU A 141 -18.11 -8.17 -17.82
CA GLU A 141 -17.57 -9.14 -18.78
C GLU A 141 -16.16 -9.58 -18.34
N PHE A 142 -15.94 -10.89 -18.34
CA PHE A 142 -14.67 -11.55 -18.01
C PHE A 142 -14.02 -12.06 -19.29
N TYR A 143 -12.74 -11.74 -19.50
CA TYR A 143 -11.99 -12.05 -20.72
C TYR A 143 -10.68 -12.79 -20.42
N GLY A 144 -10.31 -13.75 -21.27
CA GLY A 144 -9.04 -14.50 -21.18
C GLY A 144 -8.15 -14.36 -22.42
N PHE A 145 -6.83 -14.23 -22.19
CA PHE A 145 -5.81 -13.95 -23.21
C PHE A 145 -4.53 -14.79 -23.01
N TYR A 146 -3.87 -15.17 -24.11
CA TYR A 146 -2.59 -15.92 -24.09
C TYR A 146 -1.34 -15.05 -23.88
N ASN A 147 -1.53 -13.74 -23.67
CA ASN A 147 -0.52 -12.72 -23.40
C ASN A 147 -1.22 -11.59 -22.61
N THR A 148 -0.48 -10.63 -22.05
CA THR A 148 -1.09 -9.40 -21.53
C THR A 148 -1.61 -8.50 -22.67
N PRO A 149 -2.92 -8.15 -22.72
CA PRO A 149 -3.47 -7.26 -23.74
C PRO A 149 -2.97 -5.81 -23.59
N PRO A 150 -3.00 -4.99 -24.65
CA PRO A 150 -2.55 -3.61 -24.59
C PRO A 150 -3.53 -2.72 -23.81
N LEU A 151 -2.99 -1.85 -22.96
CA LEU A 151 -3.71 -0.79 -22.26
C LEU A 151 -3.82 0.44 -23.15
N ASN A 152 -4.74 0.41 -24.13
CA ASN A 152 -4.85 1.45 -25.16
C ASN A 152 -6.29 1.83 -25.56
N VAL A 153 -7.32 1.39 -24.81
CA VAL A 153 -8.70 1.85 -25.00
C VAL A 153 -8.98 3.00 -24.05
N GLU A 154 -9.23 4.20 -24.56
CA GLU A 154 -9.66 5.34 -23.75
C GLU A 154 -11.18 5.30 -23.52
N THR A 155 -11.63 5.61 -22.29
CA THR A 155 -13.02 5.95 -22.00
C THR A 155 -13.09 7.17 -21.08
N ASN A 156 -14.18 7.92 -21.16
CA ASN A 156 -14.42 9.10 -20.34
C ASN A 156 -15.76 8.94 -19.61
N TRP A 157 -15.75 9.09 -18.29
CA TRP A 157 -16.95 9.00 -17.45
C TRP A 157 -16.95 10.07 -16.35
N SER A 158 -18.11 10.30 -15.72
CA SER A 158 -18.24 11.26 -14.63
C SER A 158 -19.32 10.87 -13.64
N GLU A 159 -19.05 11.10 -12.36
CA GLU A 159 -19.99 10.91 -11.25
C GLU A 159 -20.16 12.23 -10.48
N ALA A 160 -21.31 12.38 -9.82
CA ALA A 160 -21.62 13.54 -8.98
C ALA A 160 -22.05 13.06 -7.60
N TYR A 161 -21.47 13.63 -6.55
CA TYR A 161 -21.76 13.29 -5.16
C TYR A 161 -22.13 14.56 -4.40
N VAL A 162 -23.19 14.48 -3.59
CA VAL A 162 -23.54 15.49 -2.58
C VAL A 162 -23.32 14.85 -1.22
N ALA A 163 -22.45 15.43 -0.40
CA ALA A 163 -21.92 14.81 0.79
C ALA A 163 -21.87 15.77 1.97
N THR A 164 -22.80 15.62 2.92
CA THR A 164 -22.64 16.12 4.29
C THR A 164 -21.57 15.28 4.99
N VAL A 165 -20.49 15.89 5.47
CA VAL A 165 -19.40 15.25 6.21
C VAL A 165 -19.47 15.73 7.66
N GLY A 166 -19.65 14.80 8.59
CA GLY A 166 -19.86 15.12 10.01
C GLY A 166 -18.62 15.68 10.71
N VAL A 167 -18.81 16.27 11.88
CA VAL A 167 -17.73 16.69 12.80
C VAL A 167 -16.74 15.54 13.04
N ASP A 168 -15.43 15.84 12.98
CA ASP A 168 -14.31 14.91 13.15
C ASP A 168 -14.44 13.58 12.35
N SER A 169 -14.97 13.69 11.12
CA SER A 169 -15.38 12.55 10.30
C SER A 169 -14.90 12.64 8.84
N HIS A 170 -15.13 11.58 8.07
CA HIS A 170 -14.76 11.50 6.66
C HIS A 170 -15.82 10.77 5.82
N LYS A 171 -15.70 10.89 4.49
CA LYS A 171 -16.42 10.09 3.48
C LYS A 171 -15.51 9.81 2.28
N GLU A 172 -15.58 8.59 1.75
CA GLU A 172 -14.67 8.10 0.71
C GLU A 172 -15.38 7.32 -0.42
N TRP A 173 -14.78 7.37 -1.61
CA TRP A 173 -15.21 6.66 -2.83
C TRP A 173 -14.00 6.00 -3.51
N ILE A 174 -14.13 4.72 -3.90
CA ILE A 174 -12.98 3.85 -4.25
C ILE A 174 -12.97 3.44 -5.74
N HIS A 175 -12.22 4.15 -6.58
CA HIS A 175 -12.18 3.85 -8.03
C HIS A 175 -10.90 3.09 -8.40
N TYR A 176 -11.03 1.91 -9.01
CA TYR A 176 -9.88 1.25 -9.64
C TYR A 176 -9.55 1.93 -10.97
N LEU A 177 -8.34 2.47 -11.08
CA LEU A 177 -7.88 3.24 -12.23
C LEU A 177 -6.57 2.68 -12.74
N ASN A 178 -6.43 2.56 -14.07
CA ASN A 178 -5.19 2.13 -14.69
C ASN A 178 -4.17 3.26 -14.83
N LYS A 179 -2.89 2.89 -14.90
CA LYS A 179 -1.78 3.79 -15.27
C LYS A 179 -2.11 4.59 -16.53
N GLY A 180 -1.77 5.88 -16.52
CA GLY A 180 -2.02 6.83 -17.61
C GLY A 180 -3.40 7.48 -17.58
N SER A 181 -4.28 7.05 -16.65
CA SER A 181 -5.58 7.69 -16.45
C SER A 181 -5.42 9.06 -15.78
N GLN A 182 -6.47 9.88 -15.84
CA GLN A 182 -6.50 11.19 -15.18
C GLN A 182 -7.86 11.40 -14.50
N VAL A 183 -7.82 11.93 -13.28
CA VAL A 183 -9.00 12.34 -12.50
C VAL A 183 -9.04 13.87 -12.44
N ASN A 184 -10.20 14.44 -12.72
CA ASN A 184 -10.49 15.86 -12.55
C ASN A 184 -11.68 16.00 -11.59
N ILE A 185 -11.45 16.52 -10.39
CA ILE A 185 -12.48 16.71 -9.37
C ILE A 185 -12.83 18.19 -9.34
N SER A 186 -14.03 18.56 -9.79
CA SER A 186 -14.60 19.87 -9.47
C SER A 186 -15.30 19.77 -8.11
N TYR A 187 -15.16 20.77 -7.26
CA TYR A 187 -15.79 20.79 -5.94
C TYR A 187 -16.49 22.13 -5.66
N THR A 188 -17.49 22.08 -4.78
CA THR A 188 -18.09 23.24 -4.09
C THR A 188 -18.33 22.88 -2.64
N VAL A 189 -17.86 23.72 -1.71
CA VAL A 189 -18.11 23.62 -0.27
C VAL A 189 -19.19 24.65 0.08
N ASN A 190 -20.35 24.19 0.58
CA ASN A 190 -21.53 25.03 0.81
C ASN A 190 -21.50 25.84 2.13
N SER A 191 -20.37 25.82 2.85
CA SER A 191 -20.15 26.60 4.07
C SER A 191 -18.86 27.43 4.00
N GLY A 192 -18.69 28.36 4.95
CA GLY A 192 -17.46 29.14 5.12
C GLY A 192 -16.30 28.36 5.74
N ALA A 193 -16.44 27.05 5.96
CA ALA A 193 -15.42 26.17 6.51
C ALA A 193 -14.43 25.70 5.43
N SER A 194 -13.38 25.01 5.86
CA SER A 194 -12.45 24.29 4.97
C SER A 194 -12.45 22.80 5.29
N VAL A 195 -12.40 21.96 4.26
CA VAL A 195 -12.32 20.49 4.39
C VAL A 195 -11.08 19.95 3.69
N PHE A 196 -10.62 18.78 4.09
CA PHE A 196 -9.57 18.07 3.36
C PHE A 196 -10.20 17.33 2.18
N LEU A 197 -9.67 17.50 0.97
CA LEU A 197 -10.01 16.72 -0.21
C LEU A 197 -8.74 16.01 -0.70
N ILE A 198 -8.72 14.69 -0.52
CA ILE A 198 -7.55 13.84 -0.75
C ILE A 198 -7.80 12.79 -1.82
N ILE A 199 -6.73 12.32 -2.45
CA ILE A 199 -6.71 11.15 -3.33
C ILE A 199 -5.62 10.21 -2.79
N ALA A 200 -6.00 9.12 -2.13
CA ALA A 200 -5.06 8.12 -1.62
C ALA A 200 -4.90 6.95 -2.59
N GLN A 201 -3.67 6.43 -2.75
CA GLN A 201 -3.43 5.19 -3.49
C GLN A 201 -3.51 3.99 -2.53
N GLY A 202 -4.44 3.07 -2.81
CA GLY A 202 -4.63 1.84 -2.06
C GLY A 202 -5.07 2.04 -0.61
N ASN A 203 -5.35 0.92 0.07
CA ASN A 203 -5.81 0.91 1.45
C ASN A 203 -4.75 1.49 2.41
N GLU A 204 -3.46 1.32 2.09
CA GLU A 204 -2.34 1.84 2.88
C GLU A 204 -2.34 3.37 2.90
N GLY A 205 -2.43 4.05 1.76
CA GLY A 205 -2.45 5.52 1.71
C GLY A 205 -3.65 6.11 2.44
N LEU A 206 -4.82 5.45 2.37
CA LEU A 206 -5.99 5.88 3.14
C LEU A 206 -5.78 5.67 4.64
N ALA A 207 -5.27 4.50 5.06
CA ALA A 207 -4.99 4.21 6.45
C ALA A 207 -3.90 5.11 7.07
N GLN A 208 -2.89 5.52 6.28
CA GLN A 208 -1.90 6.50 6.71
C GLN A 208 -2.51 7.90 6.87
N TRP A 209 -3.39 8.34 5.96
CA TRP A 209 -4.11 9.60 6.10
C TRP A 209 -5.06 9.60 7.31
N LEU A 210 -5.81 8.53 7.54
CA LEU A 210 -6.74 8.42 8.68
C LEU A 210 -6.03 8.47 10.05
N GLN A 211 -4.75 8.08 10.13
CA GLN A 211 -3.95 8.21 11.36
C GLN A 211 -3.52 9.65 11.65
N ASN A 212 -3.33 10.48 10.62
CA ASN A 212 -3.06 11.90 10.78
C ASN A 212 -3.53 12.69 9.55
N PRO A 213 -4.80 13.13 9.50
CA PRO A 213 -5.37 13.81 8.32
C PRO A 213 -4.68 15.12 7.97
N THR A 214 -3.99 15.74 8.94
CA THR A 214 -3.29 17.03 8.80
C THR A 214 -1.92 16.92 8.13
N TYR A 215 -1.38 15.71 7.96
CA TYR A 215 -0.04 15.52 7.39
C TYR A 215 -0.10 15.20 5.89
N PRO A 216 0.43 16.06 5.00
CA PRO A 216 0.09 16.04 3.57
C PRO A 216 0.82 14.97 2.74
N ASN A 217 1.82 14.29 3.29
CA ASN A 217 2.73 13.41 2.54
C ASN A 217 2.27 11.94 2.45
N THR A 218 1.05 11.61 2.90
CA THR A 218 0.52 10.22 2.98
C THR A 218 -0.32 9.81 1.78
N THR A 219 -0.71 10.75 0.91
CA THR A 219 -1.64 10.54 -0.21
C THR A 219 -1.03 10.97 -1.55
N LEU A 220 -1.65 10.57 -2.66
CA LEU A 220 -1.23 11.00 -4.01
C LEU A 220 -1.60 12.47 -4.26
N SER A 221 -2.72 12.93 -3.69
CA SER A 221 -3.12 14.33 -3.64
C SER A 221 -3.65 14.67 -2.25
N TRP A 222 -3.31 15.85 -1.73
CA TRP A 222 -3.80 16.37 -0.46
C TRP A 222 -4.07 17.86 -0.61
N ASN A 223 -5.30 18.29 -0.31
CA ASN A 223 -5.74 19.67 -0.54
C ASN A 223 -6.64 20.12 0.61
N VAL A 224 -6.49 21.35 1.08
CA VAL A 224 -7.46 22.02 1.96
C VAL A 224 -8.34 22.90 1.09
N VAL A 225 -9.62 22.54 0.95
CA VAL A 225 -10.55 23.16 0.01
C VAL A 225 -11.67 23.92 0.70
N HIS A 226 -12.05 25.04 0.12
CA HIS A 226 -13.13 25.94 0.54
C HIS A 226 -13.71 26.63 -0.72
N GLY A 227 -14.96 27.08 -0.66
CA GLY A 227 -15.66 27.62 -1.84
C GLY A 227 -15.70 26.60 -2.99
N SER A 228 -15.52 27.06 -4.23
CA SER A 228 -15.49 26.19 -5.42
C SER A 228 -14.13 26.17 -6.11
N GLY A 229 -13.76 25.04 -6.72
CA GLY A 229 -12.51 24.88 -7.44
C GLY A 229 -12.42 23.56 -8.22
N VAL A 230 -11.24 23.28 -8.78
CA VAL A 230 -10.94 22.06 -9.54
C VAL A 230 -9.55 21.54 -9.20
N ILE A 231 -9.43 20.23 -8.97
CA ILE A 231 -8.17 19.51 -8.78
C ILE A 231 -8.00 18.50 -9.92
N GLN A 232 -6.82 18.51 -10.57
CA GLN A 232 -6.42 17.53 -11.58
C GLN A 232 -5.35 16.60 -11.01
N GLN A 233 -5.50 15.29 -11.22
CA GLN A 233 -4.56 14.27 -10.75
C GLN A 233 -4.31 13.20 -11.83
N ASP A 234 -3.05 13.03 -12.21
CA ASP A 234 -2.62 11.95 -13.11
C ASP A 234 -2.32 10.66 -12.34
N ILE A 235 -2.65 9.51 -12.94
CA ILE A 235 -2.58 8.17 -12.33
C ILE A 235 -1.35 7.43 -12.85
N TYR A 236 -0.29 7.35 -12.05
CA TYR A 236 1.01 6.79 -12.46
C TYR A 236 1.13 5.26 -12.35
N LYS A 237 0.23 4.60 -11.60
CA LYS A 237 0.19 3.15 -11.35
C LYS A 237 -1.24 2.62 -11.47
N SER A 238 -1.45 1.41 -11.96
CA SER A 238 -2.77 0.77 -11.89
C SER A 238 -3.06 0.36 -10.44
N SER A 239 -4.17 0.84 -9.86
CA SER A 239 -4.49 0.64 -8.44
C SER A 239 -5.93 1.06 -8.12
N SER A 240 -6.40 0.69 -6.93
CA SER A 240 -7.57 1.34 -6.30
C SER A 240 -7.16 2.70 -5.75
N TYR A 241 -7.97 3.73 -6.02
CA TYR A 241 -7.77 5.09 -5.55
C TYR A 241 -8.98 5.55 -4.75
N TYR A 242 -8.73 6.01 -3.53
CA TYR A 242 -9.75 6.57 -2.64
C TYR A 242 -9.77 8.08 -2.81
N ILE A 243 -10.85 8.60 -3.38
CA ILE A 243 -11.20 10.02 -3.28
C ILE A 243 -11.91 10.18 -1.93
N ALA A 244 -11.42 11.04 -1.04
CA ALA A 244 -12.04 11.23 0.27
C ALA A 244 -12.12 12.69 0.70
N LEU A 245 -13.17 13.00 1.46
CA LEU A 245 -13.38 14.24 2.17
C LEU A 245 -13.18 14.02 3.68
N GLY A 246 -12.45 14.91 4.35
CA GLY A 246 -12.29 14.93 5.80
C GLY A 246 -12.70 16.26 6.41
N ASN A 247 -13.48 16.23 7.49
CA ASN A 247 -13.94 17.41 8.22
C ASN A 247 -13.41 17.40 9.65
N LEU A 248 -12.64 18.42 10.03
CA LEU A 248 -12.15 18.67 11.39
C LEU A 248 -12.71 20.01 11.95
N ASN A 249 -13.85 20.46 11.44
CA ASN A 249 -14.58 21.63 11.96
C ASN A 249 -15.62 21.18 12.98
N SER A 250 -16.02 22.10 13.87
CA SER A 250 -17.03 21.85 14.91
C SER A 250 -18.49 21.75 14.41
N GLU A 251 -18.69 21.81 13.10
CA GLU A 251 -20.00 21.71 12.44
C GLU A 251 -19.91 20.81 11.21
N ASP A 252 -21.03 20.18 10.84
CA ASP A 252 -21.16 19.37 9.64
C ASP A 252 -20.99 20.24 8.37
N VAL A 253 -20.23 19.76 7.40
CA VAL A 253 -19.96 20.48 6.15
C VAL A 253 -20.57 19.75 4.96
N GLU A 254 -21.43 20.43 4.20
CA GLU A 254 -21.92 19.94 2.91
C GLU A 254 -20.95 20.29 1.78
N VAL A 255 -20.61 19.28 0.97
CA VAL A 255 -19.72 19.37 -0.18
C VAL A 255 -20.38 18.72 -1.39
N GLU A 256 -20.37 19.42 -2.52
CA GLU A 256 -20.68 18.88 -3.83
C GLU A 256 -19.38 18.53 -4.57
N LEU A 257 -19.29 17.32 -5.12
CA LEU A 257 -18.18 16.87 -5.95
C LEU A 257 -18.70 16.45 -7.33
N ASN A 258 -17.99 16.87 -8.39
CA ASN A 258 -18.14 16.31 -9.74
C ASN A 258 -16.80 15.69 -10.15
N VAL A 259 -16.71 14.37 -10.05
CA VAL A 259 -15.53 13.59 -10.41
C VAL A 259 -15.64 13.24 -11.89
N ARG A 260 -14.65 13.63 -12.70
CA ARG A 260 -14.55 13.29 -14.12
C ARG A 260 -13.27 12.50 -14.35
N VAL A 261 -13.36 11.36 -15.02
CA VAL A 261 -12.22 10.47 -15.21
C VAL A 261 -12.03 10.15 -16.69
N ARG A 262 -10.82 10.42 -17.16
CA ARG A 262 -10.27 9.90 -18.41
C ARG A 262 -9.53 8.62 -18.09
N ALA A 263 -10.17 7.47 -18.28
CA ALA A 263 -9.68 6.17 -17.87
C ALA A 263 -9.14 5.36 -19.06
N TRP A 264 -8.05 4.63 -18.85
CA TRP A 264 -7.61 3.60 -19.79
C TRP A 264 -8.15 2.23 -19.40
N LYS A 265 -8.61 1.49 -20.40
CA LYS A 265 -9.05 0.09 -20.33
C LYS A 265 -8.15 -0.77 -21.23
N TYR A 266 -8.01 -2.04 -20.86
CA TYR A 266 -7.32 -3.01 -21.70
C TYR A 266 -8.16 -3.35 -22.92
N ASN A 267 -7.54 -3.52 -24.09
CA ASN A 267 -8.26 -3.91 -25.30
C ASN A 267 -8.69 -5.38 -25.22
N THR A 268 -9.98 -5.64 -25.36
CA THR A 268 -10.59 -6.97 -25.27
C THR A 268 -10.84 -7.64 -26.62
N THR A 269 -10.51 -7.00 -27.76
CA THR A 269 -10.82 -7.55 -29.10
C THR A 269 -10.11 -8.86 -29.44
N GLU A 270 -8.96 -9.14 -28.83
CA GLU A 270 -8.14 -10.34 -29.10
C GLU A 270 -8.28 -11.43 -28.02
N ALA A 271 -9.31 -11.36 -27.18
CA ALA A 271 -9.59 -12.38 -26.16
C ALA A 271 -9.98 -13.72 -26.82
N TYR A 272 -9.35 -14.82 -26.39
CA TYR A 272 -9.75 -16.17 -26.84
C TYR A 272 -10.96 -16.70 -26.06
N TYR A 273 -11.23 -16.13 -24.89
CA TYR A 273 -12.35 -16.46 -24.02
C TYR A 273 -13.08 -15.20 -23.61
N LYS A 274 -14.41 -15.23 -23.66
CA LYS A 274 -15.31 -14.21 -23.12
C LYS A 274 -16.42 -14.91 -22.35
N CYS A 275 -16.68 -14.45 -21.13
CA CYS A 275 -17.80 -14.87 -20.30
C CYS A 275 -18.58 -13.66 -19.76
N THR A 276 -19.89 -13.84 -19.66
CA THR A 276 -20.84 -12.91 -19.05
C THR A 276 -21.50 -13.62 -17.88
N PHE A 277 -21.66 -12.95 -16.75
CA PHE A 277 -22.15 -13.52 -15.48
C PHE A 277 -23.66 -13.86 -15.46
N THR A 278 -24.26 -14.11 -16.62
CA THR A 278 -25.66 -14.55 -16.80
C THR A 278 -25.98 -15.92 -16.18
N GLN A 279 -24.97 -16.65 -15.72
CA GLN A 279 -25.08 -17.92 -15.00
C GLN A 279 -24.49 -17.81 -13.57
N GLY A 280 -24.34 -16.59 -13.03
CA GLY A 280 -23.75 -16.32 -11.71
C GLY A 280 -22.22 -16.47 -11.64
N GLN A 281 -21.62 -17.33 -12.47
CA GLN A 281 -20.18 -17.60 -12.44
C GLN A 281 -19.52 -17.63 -13.82
N CYS A 282 -18.21 -17.40 -13.85
CA CYS A 282 -17.30 -17.57 -14.98
C CYS A 282 -16.06 -18.35 -14.51
N SER A 283 -15.53 -19.29 -15.30
CA SER A 283 -14.31 -20.03 -14.94
C SER A 283 -13.43 -20.30 -16.15
N LEU A 284 -12.12 -20.22 -15.97
CA LEU A 284 -11.10 -20.29 -17.02
C LEU A 284 -9.89 -21.09 -16.54
N SER A 285 -9.56 -22.17 -17.27
CA SER A 285 -8.33 -22.92 -17.07
C SER A 285 -7.10 -22.12 -17.53
N VAL A 286 -6.06 -22.12 -16.69
CA VAL A 286 -4.76 -21.48 -16.92
C VAL A 286 -3.83 -22.46 -17.61
N LEU A 287 -3.31 -22.10 -18.78
CA LEU A 287 -2.52 -23.00 -19.63
C LEU A 287 -1.02 -22.92 -19.29
N PHE A 288 -0.53 -23.84 -18.47
CA PHE A 288 0.91 -24.02 -18.26
C PHE A 288 1.64 -24.42 -19.57
N PRO A 289 2.86 -23.94 -19.86
CA PRO A 289 3.64 -22.92 -19.16
C PRO A 289 3.52 -21.52 -19.82
N LYS A 290 2.38 -21.19 -20.44
CA LYS A 290 2.20 -19.90 -21.11
C LYS A 290 1.94 -18.79 -20.10
N GLU A 291 2.25 -17.55 -20.49
CA GLU A 291 1.60 -16.40 -19.87
C GLU A 291 0.09 -16.52 -20.13
N ASN A 292 -0.71 -16.39 -19.08
CA ASN A 292 -2.15 -16.29 -19.17
C ASN A 292 -2.52 -14.97 -18.49
N SER A 293 -3.38 -14.18 -19.12
CA SER A 293 -3.92 -12.99 -18.47
C SER A 293 -5.43 -12.95 -18.57
N VAL A 294 -6.04 -12.34 -17.56
CA VAL A 294 -7.48 -12.16 -17.42
C VAL A 294 -7.76 -10.68 -17.32
N VAL A 295 -8.77 -10.21 -18.05
CA VAL A 295 -9.31 -8.85 -17.88
C VAL A 295 -10.76 -8.96 -17.44
N LEU A 296 -11.04 -8.45 -16.25
CA LEU A 296 -12.38 -8.02 -15.87
C LEU A 296 -12.67 -6.66 -16.48
N THR A 297 -13.90 -6.47 -16.95
CA THR A 297 -14.43 -5.14 -17.25
C THR A 297 -15.80 -4.95 -16.63
N SER A 298 -16.10 -3.73 -16.19
CA SER A 298 -17.46 -3.27 -15.92
C SER A 298 -17.84 -2.16 -16.91
N SER A 299 -19.11 -2.12 -17.27
CA SER A 299 -19.71 -1.12 -18.16
C SER A 299 -21.03 -0.54 -17.63
N GLY A 300 -21.50 -1.01 -16.47
CA GLY A 300 -22.64 -0.44 -15.75
C GLY A 300 -22.23 0.68 -14.77
N PRO A 301 -23.20 1.45 -14.26
CA PRO A 301 -22.97 2.49 -13.24
C PRO A 301 -22.88 1.92 -11.81
N ASN A 302 -23.20 0.64 -11.61
CA ASN A 302 -23.32 0.03 -10.29
C ASN A 302 -22.00 -0.57 -9.82
N TRP A 303 -21.76 -0.47 -8.51
CA TRP A 303 -20.73 -1.21 -7.78
C TRP A 303 -21.10 -2.69 -7.69
N VAL A 304 -20.11 -3.58 -7.84
CA VAL A 304 -20.36 -5.03 -7.81
C VAL A 304 -19.27 -5.78 -7.06
N SER A 305 -19.69 -6.59 -6.09
CA SER A 305 -18.84 -7.55 -5.38
C SER A 305 -18.76 -8.87 -6.15
N LEU A 306 -17.55 -9.28 -6.50
CA LEU A 306 -17.22 -10.58 -7.07
C LEU A 306 -16.35 -11.37 -6.10
N LEU A 307 -16.63 -12.66 -5.93
CA LEU A 307 -15.70 -13.59 -5.30
C LEU A 307 -14.76 -14.12 -6.38
N PHE A 308 -13.47 -13.86 -6.22
CA PHE A 308 -12.40 -14.46 -7.00
C PHE A 308 -11.86 -15.67 -6.27
N SER A 309 -11.73 -16.79 -6.98
CA SER A 309 -11.09 -18.03 -6.53
C SER A 309 -10.01 -18.42 -7.53
N PHE A 310 -8.89 -18.92 -7.01
CA PHE A 310 -7.79 -19.46 -7.77
C PHE A 310 -7.63 -20.91 -7.33
N ASP A 311 -7.78 -21.84 -8.27
CA ASP A 311 -7.69 -23.28 -8.01
C ASP A 311 -6.30 -23.75 -8.46
N GLY A 312 -5.57 -24.48 -7.60
CA GLY A 312 -4.15 -24.84 -7.77
C GLY A 312 -3.89 -26.31 -8.07
#